data_AF-X0WG92-F1
#
_entry.id   AF-X0WG92-F1
#
_cell.length_a   1.000
_cell.length_b   1.000
_cell.length_c   1.000
_cell.angle_alpha   90.00
_cell.angle_beta   90.00
_cell.angle_gamma   90.00
#
_symmetry.space_group_name_H-M   'P 1'
#
loop_
_entity.id
_entity.type
_entity.pdbx_description
1 polymer ?
#
loop_
_entity_poly.entity_id
_entity_poly.type
_entity_poly.pdbx_seq_one_letter_code
_entity_poly.pdbx_strand_id
1 'polypeptide(L)' 'SGIEASKIILQVDSRVKIIFLSADNSVKEEAISLGAFLFIDKIFTINELIDAINRAIESYVL' A
#
# COMPACT_ATOMS: atom_id res chain seq x y z
N SER A 1 0.05 3.04 14.35
CA SER A 1 0.73 3.59 13.16
C SER A 1 0.09 3.02 11.90
N GLY A 2 0.41 3.53 10.70
CA GLY A 2 -0.05 2.90 9.45
C GLY A 2 0.42 1.45 9.30
N ILE A 3 1.63 1.14 9.79
CA ILE A 3 2.20 -0.20 9.86
C ILE A 3 1.32 -1.14 10.69
N GLU A 4 0.99 -0.78 11.93
CA GLU A 4 0.18 -1.63 12.81
C GLU A 4 -1.23 -1.86 12.24
N ALA A 5 -1.83 -0.81 11.66
CA ALA A 5 -3.11 -0.94 10.97
C ALA A 5 -3.02 -1.91 9.78
N SER A 6 -1.95 -1.83 8.99
CA SER A 6 -1.73 -2.72 7.83
C SER A 6 -1.60 -4.17 8.27
N LYS A 7 -0.88 -4.43 9.35
CA LYS A 7 -0.74 -5.75 9.95
C LYS A 7 -2.09 -6.34 10.35
N ILE A 8 -2.93 -5.57 11.03
CA ILE A 8 -4.27 -6.03 11.45
C ILE A 8 -5.16 -6.30 10.22
N ILE A 9 -5.17 -5.40 9.23
CA ILE A 9 -5.95 -5.56 8.00
C ILE A 9 -5.56 -6.86 7.28
N LEU A 10 -4.27 -7.12 7.09
CA LEU A 10 -3.78 -8.31 6.39
C LEU A 10 -3.94 -9.61 7.19
N GLN A 11 -4.01 -9.53 8.52
CA GLN A 11 -4.39 -10.68 9.36
C GLN A 11 -5.87 -11.05 9.22
N VAL A 12 -6.74 -10.06 9.00
CA VAL A 12 -8.18 -10.28 8.78
C VAL A 12 -8.45 -10.77 7.36
N ASP A 13 -7.85 -10.13 6.35
CA ASP A 13 -7.93 -10.56 4.96
C ASP A 13 -6.62 -10.23 4.21
N SER A 14 -5.84 -11.27 3.95
CA SER A 14 -4.54 -11.17 3.27
C SER A 14 -4.64 -10.80 1.79
N ARG A 15 -5.84 -10.75 1.22
CA ARG A 15 -6.06 -10.38 -0.19
C ARG A 15 -6.18 -8.87 -0.38
N VAL A 16 -6.41 -8.11 0.69
CA VAL A 16 -6.57 -6.65 0.65
C VAL A 16 -5.32 -6.01 0.07
N LYS A 17 -5.51 -5.14 -0.93
CA LYS A 17 -4.42 -4.38 -1.55
C LYS A 17 -4.21 -3.05 -0.83
N ILE A 18 -3.23 -3.02 0.06
CA ILE A 18 -2.87 -1.81 0.81
C ILE A 18 -1.91 -0.94 -0.02
N ILE A 19 -2.30 0.30 -0.30
CA ILE A 19 -1.42 1.33 -0.85
C ILE A 19 -0.99 2.23 0.30
N PHE A 20 0.31 2.26 0.59
CA PHE A 20 0.89 3.00 1.70
C PHE A 20 1.43 4.35 1.21
N LEU A 21 0.97 5.46 1.78
CA LEU A 21 1.44 6.81 1.45
C LEU A 21 2.17 7.44 2.63
N SER A 22 3.45 7.75 2.48
CA SER A 22 4.28 8.31 3.55
C SER A 22 5.30 9.32 3.05
N ALA A 23 5.58 10.36 3.86
CA ALA A 23 6.73 11.24 3.65
C ALA A 23 8.00 10.69 4.33
N ASP A 24 7.83 9.69 5.19
CA ASP A 24 8.92 8.97 5.83
C ASP A 24 9.23 7.73 4.99
N ASN A 25 10.38 7.74 4.32
CA ASN A 25 10.82 6.63 3.49
C ASN A 25 11.44 5.48 4.30
N SER A 26 11.76 5.68 5.58
CA SER A 26 12.33 4.62 6.42
C SER A 26 11.35 3.45 6.64
N VAL A 27 10.05 3.73 6.59
CA VAL A 27 8.99 2.72 6.76
C VAL A 27 8.66 1.93 5.49
N LYS A 28 9.27 2.27 4.35
CA LYS A 28 8.98 1.62 3.06
C LYS A 28 9.27 0.13 3.09
N GLU A 29 10.45 -0.24 3.57
CA GLU A 29 10.89 -1.65 3.60
C GLU A 29 10.02 -2.49 4.55
N GLU A 30 9.66 -1.93 5.70
CA GLU A 30 8.74 -2.57 6.65
C GLU A 30 7.34 -2.74 6.05
N ALA A 31 6.79 -1.70 5.43
CA ALA A 31 5.45 -1.75 4.82
C ALA A 31 5.37 -2.81 3.71
N ILE A 32 6.37 -2.86 2.81
CA ILE A 32 6.41 -3.86 1.74
C ILE A 32 6.61 -5.27 2.30
N SER A 33 7.49 -5.44 3.30
CA SER A 33 7.72 -6.76 3.93
C SER A 33 6.48 -7.30 4.66
N LEU A 34 5.62 -6.42 5.18
CA LEU A 34 4.33 -6.80 5.76
C LEU A 34 3.30 -7.26 4.73
N GLY A 35 3.51 -7.00 3.43
CA GLY A 35 2.57 -7.35 2.36
C GLY A 35 1.76 -6.16 1.84
N ALA A 36 2.18 -4.92 2.10
CA ALA A 36 1.59 -3.77 1.40
C ALA A 36 1.77 -3.95 -0.12
N PHE A 37 0.71 -3.66 -0.88
CA PHE A 37 0.70 -3.82 -2.33
C PHE A 37 1.60 -2.80 -3.01
N LEU A 38 1.53 -1.54 -2.57
CA LEU A 38 2.34 -0.45 -3.11
C LEU A 38 2.72 0.53 -2.00
N PHE A 39 3.84 1.22 -2.20
CA PHE A 39 4.28 2.34 -1.38
C PHE A 39 4.54 3.56 -2.28
N ILE A 40 4.01 4.72 -1.88
CA ILE A 40 4.13 5.99 -2.59
C ILE A 40 4.70 7.04 -1.64
N ASP A 41 5.75 7.73 -2.07
CA ASP A 41 6.25 8.93 -1.38
C ASP A 41 5.20 10.04 -1.48
N LYS A 42 4.90 10.73 -0.37
CA LYS A 42 3.89 11.81 -0.34
C LYS A 42 4.15 12.96 -1.31
N ILE A 43 5.36 13.09 -1.84
CA ILE A 43 5.65 13.92 -3.02
C ILE A 43 5.22 13.12 -4.27
N PHE A 44 3.90 13.09 -4.52
CA PHE A 44 3.31 12.43 -5.68
C PHE A 44 2.40 13.38 -6.47
N THR A 45 2.21 13.03 -7.74
CA THR A 45 1.20 13.60 -8.63
C THR A 45 -0.11 12.83 -8.52
N ILE A 46 -1.22 13.48 -8.84
CA ILE A 46 -2.54 12.81 -8.86
C ILE A 46 -2.56 11.61 -9.81
N ASN A 47 -1.85 11.68 -10.93
CA ASN A 47 -1.77 10.58 -11.89
C ASN A 47 -1.09 9.35 -11.27
N GLU A 48 0.00 9.52 -10.50
CA GLU A 48 0.66 8.40 -9.82
C GLU A 48 -0.26 7.71 -8.80
N LEU A 49 -1.09 8.48 -8.09
CA LEU A 49 -2.09 7.92 -7.17
C LEU A 49 -3.17 7.15 -7.93
N ILE A 50 -3.70 7.72 -9.02
CA ILE A 50 -4.71 7.06 -9.86
C ILE A 50 -4.17 5.75 -10.43
N ASP A 51 -2.95 5.75 -10.95
CA ASP A 51 -2.30 4.55 -11.49
C ASP A 51 -2.10 3.48 -10.43
N ALA A 52 -1.71 3.87 -9.21
CA ALA A 52 -1.58 2.92 -8.10
C ALA A 52 -2.92 2.27 -7.72
N ILE A 53 -4.02 3.05 -7.73
CA ILE A 53 -5.37 2.53 -7.47
C ILE A 53 -5.80 1.57 -8.59
N ASN A 54 -5.61 1.95 -9.85
CA ASN A 54 -5.94 1.11 -11.00
C ASN A 54 -5.20 -0.23 -10.94
N ARG A 55 -3.88 -0.20 -10.68
CA ARG A 55 -3.06 -1.42 -10.49
C ARG A 55 -3.58 -2.30 -9.36
N ALA A 56 -4.05 -1.71 -8.26
CA ALA A 56 -4.62 -2.47 -7.15
C ALA A 56 -5.91 -3.18 -7.56
N ILE A 57 -6.80 -2.47 -8.27
CA ILE A 57 -8.07 -3.02 -8.79
C ILE A 57 -7.80 -4.14 -9.81
N GLU A 58 -6.91 -3.93 -10.77
CA GLU A 58 -6.57 -4.90 -11.81
C GLU A 58 -5.88 -6.16 -11.26
N SER A 59 -5.24 -6.06 -10.08
CA SER A 59 -4.57 -7.20 -9.44
C SER A 59 -5.51 -8.21 -8.79
N TYR A 60 -6.80 -7.88 -8.64
CA TYR A 60 -7.79 -8.86 -8.22
C TYR A 60 -8.08 -9.80 -9.39
N VAL A 61 -7.60 -11.04 -9.30
CA VAL A 61 -7.96 -12.10 -10.23
C VAL A 61 -9.44 -12.45 -9.99
N LEU A 62 -10.26 -12.33 -11.03
CA LEU A 62 -11.64 -12.85 -11.04
C LEU A 62 -11.65 -14.37 -11.13
#